data_AF-A0A0S8KYC2-F1
#
_entry.id   AF-A0A0S8KYC2-F1
#
_cell.length_a   1.000
_cell.length_b   1.000
_cell.length_c   1.000
_cell.angle_alpha   90.00
_cell.angle_beta   90.00
_cell.angle_gamma   90.00
#
_symmetry.space_group_name_H-M   'P 1'
#
loop_
_entity.id
_entity.type
_entity.pdbx_description
1 polymer ?
#
loop_
_entity_poly.entity_id
_entity_poly.type
_entity_poly.pdbx_seq_one_letter_code
_entity_poly.pdbx_strand_id
1 'polypeptide(L)'
;MKDYQREFIEFAIACEALKFGQFTLKSGRVSPYFFNTGLFHSGAKLARLGRSYAQAITDSGIGFDMLFGPAYKGIPLVSAVAIALADHFQRDLPYAFNRKEAKKHAEGGVIVGHALTGRVLIVDDVISAGTSVRESRDLIRAAGATAAGVAIAVDRQERGLGKRSAVQEVEQELGLRVLSIVTLETLLAFLAEKGDGARAHRDAIAAYREQYGVSNAA
;
A
#
# COMPACT_ATOMS: atom_id res chain seq x y z
N MET A 1 7.89 -1.43 16.81
CA MET A 1 7.49 -0.67 15.61
C MET A 1 8.36 0.56 15.50
N LYS A 2 8.52 1.13 14.31
CA LYS A 2 9.21 2.42 14.10
C LYS A 2 8.24 3.58 14.37
N ASP A 3 8.76 4.76 14.69
CA ASP A 3 7.92 5.90 15.08
C ASP A 3 6.96 6.34 13.98
N TYR A 4 7.39 6.36 12.71
CA TYR A 4 6.51 6.70 11.59
C TYR A 4 5.33 5.73 11.43
N GLN A 5 5.49 4.48 11.87
CA GLN A 5 4.43 3.48 11.84
C GLN A 5 3.37 3.75 12.92
N ARG A 6 3.83 4.14 14.13
CA ARG A 6 2.96 4.59 15.22
C ARG A 6 2.17 5.82 14.79
N GLU A 7 2.87 6.83 14.27
CA GLU A 7 2.26 8.07 13.79
C GLU A 7 1.27 7.84 12.64
N PHE A 8 1.54 6.89 11.75
CA PHE A 8 0.62 6.51 10.68
C PHE A 8 -0.65 5.87 11.22
N ILE A 9 -0.56 4.97 12.20
CA ILE A 9 -1.74 4.35 12.82
C ILE A 9 -2.59 5.41 13.53
N GLU A 10 -1.98 6.29 14.30
CA GLU A 10 -2.68 7.39 14.98
C GLU A 10 -3.35 8.33 13.98
N PHE A 11 -2.65 8.67 12.90
CA PHE A 11 -3.18 9.45 11.80
C PHE A 11 -4.37 8.77 11.12
N ALA A 12 -4.28 7.48 10.86
CA ALA A 12 -5.35 6.71 10.24
C ALA A 12 -6.60 6.63 11.13
N ILE A 13 -6.42 6.45 12.45
CA ILE A 13 -7.52 6.48 13.43
C ILE A 13 -8.16 7.87 13.46
N ALA A 14 -7.36 8.94 13.56
CA ALA A 14 -7.86 10.32 13.58
C ALA A 14 -8.61 10.71 12.29
N CYS A 15 -8.23 10.12 11.15
CA CYS A 15 -8.94 10.31 9.88
C CYS A 15 -10.14 9.39 9.68
N GLU A 16 -10.45 8.53 10.66
CA GLU A 16 -11.42 7.44 10.54
C GLU A 16 -11.09 6.42 9.42
N ALA A 17 -9.89 6.50 8.85
CA ALA A 17 -9.39 5.59 7.83
C ALA A 17 -9.11 4.20 8.41
N LEU A 18 -8.76 4.10 9.70
CA LEU A 18 -8.74 2.87 10.46
C LEU A 18 -9.86 2.90 11.51
N LYS A 19 -10.77 1.93 11.44
CA LYS A 19 -11.87 1.77 12.40
C LYS A 19 -11.81 0.41 13.09
N PHE A 20 -12.28 0.36 14.33
CA PHE A 20 -12.49 -0.88 15.09
C PHE A 20 -13.99 -1.09 15.30
N GLY A 21 -14.45 -2.34 15.24
CA GLY A 21 -15.88 -2.67 15.23
C GLY A 21 -16.13 -3.99 14.51
N GLN A 22 -17.32 -4.22 13.97
CA GLN A 22 -17.62 -5.40 13.16
C GLN A 22 -17.87 -4.99 11.71
N PHE A 23 -17.08 -5.53 10.78
CA PHE A 23 -17.14 -5.17 9.37
C PHE A 23 -17.19 -6.41 8.48
N THR A 24 -18.18 -6.49 7.60
CA THR A 24 -18.24 -7.54 6.58
C THR A 24 -17.36 -7.16 5.40
N LEU A 25 -16.29 -7.92 5.17
CA LEU A 25 -15.37 -7.74 4.04
C LEU A 25 -15.98 -8.25 2.74
N LYS A 26 -15.40 -7.89 1.59
CA LYS A 26 -15.79 -8.44 0.28
C LYS A 26 -15.72 -9.97 0.21
N SER A 27 -14.88 -10.60 1.05
CA SER A 27 -14.78 -12.05 1.18
C SER A 27 -15.91 -12.69 2.00
N GLY A 28 -16.83 -11.88 2.56
CA GLY A 28 -17.88 -12.33 3.49
C GLY A 28 -17.42 -12.49 4.93
N ARG A 29 -16.12 -12.35 5.23
CA ARG A 29 -15.58 -12.45 6.59
C ARG A 29 -16.01 -11.26 7.44
N VAL A 30 -16.30 -11.51 8.71
CA VAL A 30 -16.50 -10.47 9.73
C VAL A 30 -15.14 -10.12 10.32
N SER A 31 -14.69 -8.89 10.11
CA SER A 31 -13.40 -8.37 10.58
C SER A 31 -13.60 -7.43 11.77
N PRO A 32 -12.74 -7.50 12.81
CA PRO A 32 -12.81 -6.61 13.96
C PRO A 32 -12.28 -5.19 13.68
N TYR A 33 -11.75 -4.98 12.47
CA TYR A 33 -11.20 -3.71 12.03
C TYR A 33 -11.45 -3.50 10.53
N PHE A 34 -11.41 -2.24 10.09
CA PHE A 34 -11.53 -1.90 8.69
C PHE A 34 -10.59 -0.76 8.34
N PHE A 35 -9.95 -0.86 7.17
CA PHE A 35 -9.05 0.16 6.66
C PHE A 35 -9.55 0.68 5.31
N ASN A 36 -9.72 2.00 5.21
CA ASN A 36 -10.20 2.69 4.01
C ASN A 36 -9.34 3.91 3.69
N THR A 37 -8.45 3.75 2.72
CA THR A 37 -7.60 4.82 2.18
C THR A 37 -8.39 5.95 1.52
N GLY A 38 -9.64 5.70 1.11
CA GLY A 38 -10.52 6.74 0.55
C GLY A 38 -10.85 7.86 1.54
N LEU A 39 -10.59 7.68 2.84
CA LEU A 39 -10.82 8.70 3.86
C LEU A 39 -9.69 9.75 3.98
N PHE A 40 -8.60 9.58 3.22
CA PHE A 40 -7.55 10.58 3.05
C PHE A 40 -7.88 11.59 1.93
N HIS A 41 -9.09 12.15 1.95
CA HIS A 41 -9.70 12.93 0.86
C HIS A 41 -9.49 14.46 0.98
N SER A 42 -8.47 14.94 1.69
CA SER A 42 -8.13 16.38 1.75
C SER A 42 -6.63 16.59 1.55
N GLY A 43 -6.23 17.80 1.13
CA GLY A 43 -4.82 18.10 0.82
C GLY A 43 -3.87 17.80 1.98
N ALA A 44 -4.23 18.21 3.21
CA ALA A 44 -3.42 17.93 4.40
C ALA A 44 -3.32 16.43 4.71
N LYS A 45 -4.42 15.68 4.55
CA LYS A 45 -4.44 14.23 4.75
C LYS A 45 -3.60 13.51 3.69
N LEU A 46 -3.74 13.89 2.42
CA LEU A 46 -2.98 13.32 1.31
C LEU A 46 -1.48 13.63 1.44
N ALA A 47 -1.10 14.84 1.83
CA ALA A 47 0.29 15.20 2.09
C ALA A 47 0.91 14.35 3.22
N ARG A 48 0.18 14.15 4.32
CA ARG A 48 0.65 13.29 5.42
C ARG A 48 0.74 11.81 5.01
N LEU A 49 -0.19 11.34 4.18
CA LEU A 49 -0.13 10.01 3.60
C LEU A 49 1.10 9.85 2.70
N GLY A 50 1.36 10.79 1.80
CA GLY A 50 2.55 10.81 0.93
C GLY A 50 3.86 10.73 1.72
N ARG A 51 3.98 11.51 2.80
CA ARG A 51 5.13 11.45 3.72
C ARG A 51 5.30 10.07 4.37
N SER A 52 4.19 9.44 4.78
CA SER A 52 4.22 8.11 5.42
C SER A 52 4.72 7.04 4.44
N TYR A 53 4.27 7.09 3.19
CA TYR A 53 4.80 6.24 2.12
C TYR A 53 6.27 6.53 1.82
N ALA A 54 6.66 7.79 1.64
CA ALA A 54 8.03 8.18 1.33
C ALA A 54 9.01 7.70 2.41
N GLN A 55 8.62 7.78 3.69
CA GLN A 55 9.39 7.25 4.81
C GLN A 55 9.53 5.72 4.74
N ALA A 56 8.43 5.00 4.52
CA ALA A 56 8.46 3.53 4.41
C ALA A 56 9.28 3.06 3.19
N ILE A 57 9.18 3.78 2.07
CA ILE A 57 9.95 3.51 0.85
C ILE A 57 11.44 3.71 1.10
N THR A 58 11.81 4.83 1.74
CA THR A 58 13.21 5.11 2.07
C THR A 58 13.78 4.08 3.05
N ASP A 59 13.01 3.70 4.07
CA ASP A 59 13.38 2.69 5.05
C ASP A 59 13.54 1.28 4.46
N SER A 60 12.81 0.96 3.39
CA SER A 60 12.82 -0.38 2.78
C SER A 60 14.15 -0.75 2.11
N GLY A 61 14.95 0.25 1.71
CA GLY A 61 16.16 0.08 0.91
C GLY A 61 15.94 -0.46 -0.51
N ILE A 62 14.69 -0.55 -1.00
CA ILE A 62 14.43 -0.96 -2.39
C ILE A 62 15.03 0.08 -3.34
N GLY A 63 15.87 -0.38 -4.28
CA GLY A 63 16.41 0.46 -5.34
C GLY A 63 15.43 0.57 -6.51
N PHE A 64 15.11 1.81 -6.90
CA PHE A 64 14.23 2.12 -8.02
C PHE A 64 14.61 3.46 -8.64
N ASP A 65 14.19 3.67 -9.88
CA ASP A 65 14.55 4.81 -10.72
C ASP A 65 13.32 5.69 -11.02
N MET A 66 12.11 5.15 -10.90
CA MET A 66 10.87 5.90 -11.06
C MET A 66 9.69 5.29 -10.29
N LEU A 67 8.61 6.06 -10.16
CA LEU A 67 7.39 5.67 -9.47
C LEU A 67 6.24 5.40 -10.46
N PHE A 68 5.39 4.41 -10.15
CA PHE A 68 4.18 4.15 -10.93
C PHE A 68 2.95 3.96 -10.04
N GLY A 69 1.87 4.67 -10.34
CA GLY A 69 0.59 4.55 -9.63
C GLY A 69 -0.50 3.96 -10.53
N PRO A 70 -1.06 2.77 -10.25
CA PRO A 70 -2.14 2.21 -11.06
C PRO A 70 -3.45 3.00 -10.92
N ALA A 71 -4.18 3.12 -12.04
CA ALA A 71 -5.48 3.79 -12.02
C ALA A 71 -6.54 3.01 -11.21
N TYR A 72 -7.36 3.66 -10.39
CA TYR A 72 -7.43 5.12 -10.14
C TYR A 72 -6.75 5.54 -8.83
N LYS A 73 -6.73 4.66 -7.83
CA LYS A 73 -6.29 5.01 -6.47
C LYS A 73 -4.80 5.31 -6.40
N GLY A 74 -3.99 4.66 -7.22
CA GLY A 74 -2.55 4.91 -7.31
C GLY A 74 -2.20 6.31 -7.84
N ILE A 75 -3.10 6.97 -8.58
CA ILE A 75 -2.83 8.28 -9.21
C ILE A 75 -2.58 9.39 -8.17
N PRO A 76 -3.50 9.69 -7.23
CA PRO A 76 -3.23 10.68 -6.19
C PRO A 76 -2.10 10.24 -5.25
N LEU A 77 -1.97 8.92 -5.00
CA LEU A 77 -0.93 8.38 -4.14
C LEU A 77 0.47 8.59 -4.72
N VAL A 78 0.72 8.17 -5.96
CA VAL A 78 2.03 8.29 -6.59
C VAL A 78 2.46 9.76 -6.71
N SER A 79 1.50 10.66 -6.96
CA SER A 79 1.75 12.10 -7.00
C SER A 79 2.17 12.63 -5.63
N ALA A 80 1.45 12.27 -4.57
CA ALA A 80 1.79 12.67 -3.19
C ALA A 80 3.12 12.08 -2.70
N VAL A 81 3.44 10.85 -3.12
CA VAL A 81 4.70 10.18 -2.79
C VAL A 81 5.89 10.82 -3.51
N ALA A 82 5.75 11.15 -4.80
CA ALA A 82 6.78 11.84 -5.56
C ALA A 82 7.12 13.20 -4.92
N ILE A 83 6.09 14.00 -4.59
CA ILE A 83 6.25 15.28 -3.88
C ILE A 83 6.97 15.07 -2.54
N ALA A 84 6.52 14.11 -1.73
CA ALA A 84 7.11 13.87 -0.42
C ALA A 84 8.57 13.40 -0.49
N LEU A 85 8.95 12.60 -1.49
CA LEU A 85 10.33 12.16 -1.70
C LEU A 85 11.24 13.34 -2.10
N ALA A 86 10.75 14.24 -2.95
CA ALA A 86 11.49 15.45 -3.31
C ALA A 86 11.67 16.38 -2.09
N ASP A 87 10.58 16.72 -1.40
CA ASP A 87 10.57 17.72 -0.32
C ASP A 87 11.29 17.26 0.95
N HIS A 88 11.17 15.98 1.32
CA HIS A 88 11.63 15.48 2.62
C HIS A 88 12.83 14.55 2.56
N PHE A 89 13.14 14.00 1.38
CA PHE A 89 14.21 13.01 1.22
C PHE A 89 15.23 13.39 0.14
N GLN A 90 15.11 14.58 -0.48
CA GLN A 90 16.00 15.06 -1.54
C GLN A 90 16.11 14.08 -2.72
N ARG A 91 15.01 13.38 -3.01
CA ARG A 91 14.91 12.40 -4.10
C ARG A 91 13.86 12.86 -5.11
N ASP A 92 14.30 13.64 -6.08
CA ASP A 92 13.48 14.01 -7.22
C ASP A 92 13.42 12.84 -8.21
N LEU A 93 12.22 12.27 -8.39
CA LEU A 93 12.02 11.06 -9.17
C LEU A 93 10.88 11.25 -10.18
N PRO A 94 11.04 10.77 -11.42
CA PRO A 94 9.95 10.75 -12.37
C PRO A 94 8.83 9.82 -11.87
N TYR A 95 7.59 10.19 -12.21
CA TYR A 95 6.43 9.37 -11.92
C TYR A 95 5.54 9.18 -13.15
N ALA A 96 4.78 8.08 -13.15
CA ALA A 96 3.80 7.78 -14.18
C ALA A 96 2.56 7.09 -13.59
N PHE A 97 1.48 7.08 -14.36
CA PHE A 97 0.29 6.30 -14.07
C PHE A 97 -0.38 5.88 -15.38
N ASN A 98 -1.22 4.84 -15.35
CA ASN A 98 -1.96 4.42 -16.54
C ASN A 98 -3.37 5.03 -16.61
N ARG A 99 -3.97 4.95 -17.79
CA ARG A 99 -5.41 5.06 -18.04
C ARG A 99 -6.00 3.66 -18.19
N LYS A 100 -7.29 3.50 -17.88
CA LYS A 100 -8.01 2.24 -18.15
C LYS A 100 -8.27 2.01 -19.63
N GLU A 101 -8.38 3.09 -20.41
CA GLU A 101 -8.56 3.03 -21.86
C GLU A 101 -7.51 3.88 -22.57
N ALA A 102 -7.01 3.40 -23.70
CA ALA A 102 -6.04 4.12 -24.52
C ALA A 102 -6.70 5.36 -25.14
N LYS A 103 -5.99 6.50 -25.15
CA LYS A 103 -6.45 7.66 -25.94
C LYS A 103 -6.10 7.44 -27.41
N LYS A 104 -7.05 7.76 -28.29
CA LYS A 104 -6.89 7.67 -29.75
C LYS A 104 -6.16 8.88 -30.38
N HIS A 105 -5.96 9.98 -29.66
CA HIS A 105 -5.40 11.25 -30.21
C HIS A 105 -4.42 11.95 -29.24
N ALA A 106 -3.58 12.84 -29.77
CA ALA A 106 -2.47 13.58 -29.12
C ALA A 106 -1.23 12.72 -28.78
N GLU A 107 -0.93 12.48 -27.50
CA GLU A 107 0.23 11.66 -27.08
C GLU A 107 0.02 10.14 -27.27
N GLY A 108 -1.23 9.70 -27.48
CA GLY A 108 -1.56 8.28 -27.66
C GLY A 108 -1.29 7.42 -26.41
N GLY A 109 -1.66 6.15 -26.48
CA GLY A 109 -1.31 5.16 -25.47
C GLY A 109 -2.07 5.26 -24.14
N VAL A 110 -1.56 4.52 -23.15
CA VAL A 110 -2.19 4.33 -21.83
C VAL A 110 -1.41 4.97 -20.68
N ILE A 111 -0.17 5.43 -20.89
CA ILE A 111 0.68 6.00 -19.83
C ILE A 111 0.55 7.52 -19.81
N VAL A 112 0.55 8.10 -18.62
CA VAL A 112 0.57 9.54 -18.36
C VAL A 112 1.70 9.84 -17.38
N GLY A 113 2.41 10.94 -17.62
CA GLY A 113 3.64 11.28 -16.90
C GLY A 113 4.87 10.84 -17.69
N HIS A 114 5.93 10.45 -16.99
CA HIS A 114 7.17 10.02 -17.62
C HIS A 114 7.02 8.67 -18.35
N ALA A 115 7.84 8.41 -19.38
CA ALA A 115 7.93 7.09 -19.99
C ALA A 115 8.41 6.04 -18.97
N LEU A 116 7.82 4.83 -19.01
CA LEU A 116 8.24 3.73 -18.14
C LEU A 116 9.62 3.24 -18.54
N THR A 117 10.62 3.46 -17.70
CA THR A 117 12.03 3.11 -17.95
C THR A 117 12.72 2.68 -16.65
N GLY A 118 13.81 1.93 -16.76
CA GLY A 118 14.59 1.48 -15.59
C GLY A 118 13.78 0.59 -14.64
N ARG A 119 14.02 0.75 -13.33
CA ARG A 119 13.36 0.04 -12.24
C ARG A 119 12.20 0.86 -11.69
N VAL A 120 11.00 0.32 -11.76
CA VAL A 120 9.74 1.02 -11.44
C VAL A 120 9.17 0.53 -10.12
N LEU A 121 9.03 1.41 -9.14
CA LEU A 121 8.33 1.10 -7.89
C LEU A 121 6.83 1.37 -8.04
N ILE A 122 6.01 0.34 -7.86
CA ILE A 122 4.55 0.44 -7.92
C ILE A 122 4.04 0.96 -6.58
N VAL A 123 3.23 2.02 -6.57
CA VAL A 123 2.62 2.61 -5.36
C VAL A 123 1.11 2.41 -5.43
N ASP A 124 0.57 1.58 -4.54
CA ASP A 124 -0.87 1.27 -4.46
C ASP A 124 -1.39 1.39 -3.03
N ASP A 125 -2.71 1.32 -2.84
CA ASP A 125 -3.34 1.51 -1.53
C ASP A 125 -3.25 0.25 -0.64
N VAL A 126 -3.83 -0.86 -1.10
CA VAL A 126 -3.82 -2.17 -0.46
C VAL A 126 -3.84 -3.28 -1.52
N ILE A 127 -3.24 -4.43 -1.23
CA ILE A 127 -3.34 -5.61 -2.13
C ILE A 127 -4.54 -6.46 -1.70
N SER A 128 -5.49 -6.66 -2.62
CA SER A 128 -6.66 -7.51 -2.40
C SER A 128 -6.53 -8.86 -3.13
N ALA A 129 -6.49 -8.84 -4.46
CA ALA A 129 -6.31 -10.03 -5.30
C ALA A 129 -5.07 -9.94 -6.20
N GLY A 130 -4.20 -8.95 -6.00
CA GLY A 130 -3.00 -8.73 -6.80
C GLY A 130 -3.23 -8.28 -8.25
N THR A 131 -4.49 -8.18 -8.72
CA THR A 131 -4.83 -7.84 -10.12
C THR A 131 -4.19 -6.53 -10.58
N SER A 132 -4.33 -5.46 -9.79
CA SER A 132 -3.73 -4.13 -10.07
C SER A 132 -2.20 -4.21 -10.23
N VAL A 133 -1.54 -4.98 -9.37
CA VAL A 133 -0.08 -5.18 -9.40
C VAL A 133 0.33 -5.96 -10.65
N ARG A 134 -0.42 -7.01 -11.01
CA ARG A 134 -0.15 -7.81 -12.21
C ARG A 134 -0.30 -6.98 -13.49
N GLU A 135 -1.41 -6.24 -13.61
CA GLU A 135 -1.63 -5.29 -14.72
C GLU A 135 -0.48 -4.27 -14.82
N SER A 136 -0.07 -3.70 -13.68
CA SER A 136 1.02 -2.71 -13.62
C SER A 136 2.35 -3.31 -14.07
N ARG A 137 2.70 -4.50 -13.57
CA ARG A 137 3.93 -5.22 -13.96
C ARG A 137 3.93 -5.51 -15.45
N ASP A 138 2.81 -5.94 -16.01
CA ASP A 138 2.71 -6.28 -17.42
C ASP A 138 2.86 -5.02 -18.31
N LEU A 139 2.30 -3.87 -17.89
CA LEU A 139 2.54 -2.58 -18.55
C LEU A 139 4.00 -2.15 -18.49
N ILE A 140 4.63 -2.26 -17.31
CA ILE A 140 6.05 -1.94 -17.09
C ILE A 140 6.94 -2.81 -17.99
N ARG A 141 6.68 -4.13 -18.01
CA ARG A 141 7.41 -5.08 -18.85
C ARG A 141 7.21 -4.80 -20.34
N ALA A 142 5.99 -4.49 -20.77
CA ALA A 142 5.69 -4.16 -22.16
C ALA A 142 6.43 -2.90 -22.65
N ALA A 143 6.75 -1.97 -21.74
CA ALA A 143 7.58 -0.80 -22.02
C ALA A 143 9.09 -1.06 -21.97
N GLY A 144 9.53 -2.30 -21.70
CA GLY A 144 10.95 -2.65 -21.57
C GLY A 144 11.58 -2.27 -20.21
N ALA A 145 10.77 -1.86 -19.23
CA ALA A 145 11.20 -1.56 -17.88
C ALA A 145 11.01 -2.77 -16.95
N THR A 146 11.55 -2.68 -15.72
CA THR A 146 11.46 -3.75 -14.71
C THR A 146 10.70 -3.26 -13.48
N ALA A 147 9.75 -4.04 -12.96
CA ALA A 147 9.10 -3.70 -11.70
C ALA A 147 10.06 -4.00 -10.53
N ALA A 148 10.35 -2.99 -9.71
CA ALA A 148 11.30 -3.06 -8.59
C ALA A 148 10.68 -3.64 -7.31
N GLY A 149 9.36 -3.49 -7.17
CA GLY A 149 8.61 -3.86 -5.99
C GLY A 149 7.27 -3.12 -5.92
N VAL A 150 6.57 -3.29 -4.80
CA VAL A 150 5.28 -2.65 -4.54
C VAL A 150 5.30 -2.00 -3.16
N ALA A 151 4.84 -0.76 -3.06
CA ALA A 151 4.61 -0.04 -1.82
C ALA A 151 3.10 0.11 -1.56
N ILE A 152 2.64 -0.35 -0.39
CA ILE A 152 1.24 -0.23 0.05
C ILE A 152 1.12 0.41 1.43
N ALA A 153 -0.08 0.88 1.77
CA ALA A 153 -0.33 1.47 3.08
C ALA A 153 -0.36 0.41 4.18
N VAL A 154 -1.12 -0.66 3.94
CA VAL A 154 -1.41 -1.68 4.95
C VAL A 154 -1.30 -3.08 4.37
N ASP A 155 -0.46 -3.91 4.98
CA ASP A 155 -0.53 -5.37 4.82
C ASP A 155 -1.40 -5.97 5.92
N ARG A 156 -2.53 -6.55 5.53
CA ARG A 156 -3.49 -7.17 6.44
C ARG A 156 -3.01 -8.53 6.97
N GLN A 157 -1.97 -9.11 6.38
CA GLN A 157 -1.40 -10.40 6.75
C GLN A 157 -2.46 -11.50 6.94
N GLU A 158 -3.49 -11.49 6.09
CA GLU A 158 -4.59 -12.45 6.12
C GLU A 158 -4.59 -13.28 4.83
N ARG A 159 -4.95 -14.56 4.93
CA ARG A 159 -5.05 -15.43 3.75
C ARG A 159 -6.14 -14.95 2.79
N GLY A 160 -5.91 -15.07 1.48
CA GLY A 160 -6.95 -14.91 0.47
C GLY A 160 -7.96 -16.06 0.50
N LEU A 161 -8.42 -16.50 -0.68
CA LEU A 161 -9.23 -17.74 -0.77
C LEU A 161 -8.38 -19.00 -0.53
N GLY A 162 -7.07 -18.93 -0.78
CA GLY A 162 -6.11 -20.01 -0.56
C GLY A 162 -5.43 -19.97 0.82
N LYS A 163 -4.22 -20.55 0.86
CA LYS A 163 -3.37 -20.61 2.07
C LYS A 163 -2.48 -19.38 2.28
N ARG A 164 -2.29 -18.58 1.23
CA ARG A 164 -1.37 -17.42 1.20
C ARG A 164 -2.14 -16.11 1.32
N SER A 165 -1.48 -15.05 1.79
CA SER A 165 -2.01 -13.70 1.61
C SER A 165 -1.83 -13.24 0.17
N ALA A 166 -2.60 -12.22 -0.22
CA ALA A 166 -2.45 -11.58 -1.52
C ALA A 166 -1.04 -10.96 -1.71
N VAL A 167 -0.40 -10.54 -0.61
CA VAL A 167 1.00 -10.08 -0.60
C VAL A 167 1.94 -11.24 -0.95
N GLN A 168 1.82 -12.38 -0.27
CA GLN A 168 2.65 -13.56 -0.55
C GLN A 168 2.45 -14.11 -1.97
N GLU A 169 1.22 -14.04 -2.50
CA GLU A 169 0.94 -14.40 -3.89
C GLU A 169 1.68 -13.47 -4.86
N VAL A 170 1.66 -12.15 -4.61
CA VAL A 170 2.43 -11.18 -5.40
C VAL A 170 3.94 -11.46 -5.33
N GLU A 171 4.47 -11.69 -4.13
CA GLU A 171 5.89 -11.94 -3.94
C GLU A 171 6.36 -13.23 -4.65
N GLN A 172 5.61 -14.32 -4.49
CA GLN A 172 6.00 -15.63 -5.02
C GLN A 172 5.73 -15.76 -6.53
N GLU A 173 4.61 -15.25 -7.02
CA GLU A 173 4.22 -15.42 -8.43
C GLU A 173 4.81 -14.34 -9.34
N LEU A 174 5.04 -13.14 -8.82
CA LEU A 174 5.55 -12.01 -9.61
C LEU A 174 7.03 -11.72 -9.34
N GLY A 175 7.62 -12.31 -8.29
CA GLY A 175 9.01 -12.05 -7.90
C GLY A 175 9.22 -10.62 -7.39
N LEU A 176 8.17 -9.96 -6.91
CA LEU A 176 8.19 -8.56 -6.50
C LEU A 176 8.12 -8.45 -4.99
N ARG A 177 9.14 -7.85 -4.36
CA ARG A 177 9.10 -7.51 -2.93
C ARG A 177 7.97 -6.52 -2.65
N VAL A 178 7.17 -6.77 -1.62
CA VAL A 178 6.13 -5.85 -1.16
C VAL A 178 6.55 -5.20 0.15
N LEU A 179 6.53 -3.88 0.21
CA LEU A 179 6.67 -3.12 1.44
C LEU A 179 5.32 -2.52 1.83
N SER A 180 5.06 -2.45 3.13
CA SER A 180 3.90 -1.76 3.69
C SER A 180 4.34 -0.71 4.71
N ILE A 181 3.57 0.37 4.87
CA ILE A 181 3.80 1.32 5.96
C ILE A 181 3.58 0.58 7.30
N VAL A 182 2.45 -0.12 7.41
CA VAL A 182 2.09 -0.90 8.60
C VAL A 182 1.53 -2.28 8.23
N THR A 183 1.69 -3.20 9.17
CA THR A 183 1.17 -4.57 9.09
C THR A 183 0.13 -4.82 10.19
N LEU A 184 -0.57 -5.96 10.13
CA LEU A 184 -1.42 -6.42 11.23
C LEU A 184 -0.63 -6.60 12.53
N GLU A 185 0.60 -7.10 12.45
CA GLU A 185 1.51 -7.18 13.60
C GLU A 185 1.83 -5.79 14.19
N THR A 186 2.06 -4.80 13.32
CA THR A 186 2.31 -3.41 13.74
C THR A 186 1.10 -2.84 14.48
N LEU A 187 -0.12 -3.12 13.98
CA LEU A 187 -1.37 -2.73 14.63
C LEU A 187 -1.55 -3.40 16.00
N LEU A 188 -1.25 -4.69 16.13
CA LEU A 188 -1.32 -5.40 17.40
C LEU A 188 -0.30 -4.85 18.42
N ALA A 189 0.92 -4.55 17.97
CA ALA A 189 1.93 -3.90 18.80
C ALA A 189 1.47 -2.52 19.28
N PHE A 190 0.86 -1.72 18.40
CA PHE A 190 0.29 -0.41 18.75
C PHE A 190 -0.80 -0.50 19.81
N LEU A 191 -1.73 -1.44 19.66
CA LEU A 191 -2.81 -1.63 20.63
C LEU A 191 -2.28 -2.16 21.97
N ALA A 192 -1.18 -2.92 21.98
CA ALA A 192 -0.52 -3.34 23.21
C ALA A 192 0.08 -2.14 23.97
N GLU A 193 0.69 -1.17 23.26
CA GLU A 193 1.23 0.05 23.87
C GLU A 193 0.14 0.94 24.51
N LYS A 194 -1.10 0.92 24.00
CA LYS A 194 -2.22 1.70 24.55
C LYS A 194 -2.85 1.11 25.82
N GLY A 195 -2.43 -0.09 26.25
CA GLY A 195 -2.88 -0.70 27.50
C GLY A 195 -4.37 -1.06 27.53
N ASP A 196 -4.98 -0.95 28.72
CA ASP A 196 -6.33 -1.46 28.98
C ASP A 196 -7.42 -0.84 28.10
N GLY A 197 -7.29 0.43 27.72
CA GLY A 197 -8.24 1.12 26.84
C GLY A 197 -8.36 0.52 25.44
N ALA A 198 -7.35 -0.22 24.98
CA ALA A 198 -7.33 -0.88 23.68
C ALA A 198 -7.45 -2.41 23.76
N ARG A 199 -7.56 -2.98 24.97
CA ARG A 199 -7.53 -4.43 25.22
C ARG A 199 -8.58 -5.19 24.39
N ALA A 200 -9.83 -4.72 24.40
CA ALA A 200 -10.92 -5.36 23.67
C ALA A 200 -10.66 -5.42 22.15
N HIS A 201 -10.15 -4.33 21.55
CA HIS A 201 -9.79 -4.31 20.13
C HIS A 201 -8.60 -5.21 19.83
N ARG A 202 -7.58 -5.18 20.68
CA ARG A 202 -6.40 -6.04 20.55
C ARG A 202 -6.78 -7.51 20.57
N ASP A 203 -7.59 -7.93 21.53
CA ASP A 203 -7.96 -9.33 21.71
C ASP A 203 -8.85 -9.81 20.55
N ALA A 204 -9.78 -8.98 20.09
CA ALA A 204 -10.58 -9.27 18.90
C ALA A 204 -9.73 -9.42 17.62
N ILE A 205 -8.75 -8.53 17.42
CA ILE A 205 -7.83 -8.60 16.28
C ILE A 205 -6.90 -9.82 16.39
N ALA A 206 -6.44 -10.16 17.59
CA ALA A 206 -5.61 -11.35 17.82
C ALA A 206 -6.36 -12.63 17.48
N ALA A 207 -7.63 -12.76 17.90
CA ALA A 207 -8.49 -13.88 17.53
C ALA A 207 -8.74 -13.95 16.01
N TYR A 208 -8.97 -12.80 15.37
CA TYR A 208 -9.10 -12.74 13.90
C TYR A 208 -7.80 -13.18 13.19
N ARG A 209 -6.63 -12.78 13.72
CA ARG A 209 -5.33 -13.23 13.19
C ARG A 209 -5.11 -14.72 13.38
N GLU A 210 -5.48 -15.29 14.53
CA GLU A 210 -5.39 -16.74 14.73
C GLU A 210 -6.25 -17.48 13.71
N GLN A 211 -7.46 -16.97 13.46
CA GLN A 211 -8.37 -17.60 12.52
C GLN A 211 -7.96 -17.42 11.06
N TYR A 212 -7.49 -16.24 10.63
CA TYR A 212 -7.30 -15.87 9.21
C TYR A 212 -5.88 -15.47 8.81
N GLY A 213 -5.00 -15.28 9.78
CA GLY A 213 -3.66 -14.75 9.58
C GLY A 213 -2.74 -15.70 8.82
N VAL A 214 -1.73 -15.11 8.20
CA VAL A 214 -0.55 -15.81 7.68
C VAL A 214 0.69 -15.25 8.32
N SER A 215 1.69 -16.09 8.56
CA SER A 215 3.03 -15.64 8.93
C SER A 215 3.77 -15.26 7.65
N ASN A 216 4.46 -14.12 7.65
CA ASN A 216 5.45 -13.87 6.60
C ASN A 216 6.56 -14.92 6.76
N ALA A 217 6.76 -15.75 5.75
CA ALA A 217 7.91 -16.65 5.74
C ALA A 217 9.16 -15.76 5.75
N ALA A 218 10.04 -15.99 6.74
CA ALA A 218 11.33 -15.33 6.86
C ALA A 218 12.23 -15.67 5.66
#